data_AF-A0A661N3T1-F1
#
_entry.id   AF-A0A661N3T1-F1
#
_cell.length_a   1.000
_cell.length_b   1.000
_cell.length_c   1.000
_cell.angle_alpha   90.00
_cell.angle_beta   90.00
_cell.angle_gamma   90.00
#
_symmetry.space_group_name_H-M   'P 1'
#
loop_
_entity.id
_entity.type
_entity.pdbx_description
1 polymer ?
#
loop_
_entity_poly.entity_id
_entity_poly.type
_entity_poly.pdbx_seq_one_letter_code
_entity_poly.pdbx_strand_id
1 'polypeptide(L)'
;MEGFPVAQRAENAASVRLTDSGLDFLEQNLGTLAGLLMGDDGGAVLTFEVPPTSQSLVVANVDICPDGPNPNASPPECVAEVDLASAQLQVSAIDPHNITVTGPLPFRIQKLPVRVTWGICPLCFEETLDIVLNELSTCPGTDQPFQDLGLNADLSLEIDAAQQHTRYGYSRLRILDFGVSQPDILAGIAYCGGGLTPTILDALDNFLMGFIFNSLVGSLTGPLEDALCQQADPTQNPPCPDGSLDVDGICRYGINETDECASSVLGVDGNIDLASLLGATGLGASGALDLLFAAGGQGVRDDGSGHHWGDLNPIGQGATVALHAGAEPTPATGCVPLAEATVPLGIPVPDELLGNTLPDWPSNLDGPHFGFALSERFLNYALIQLYNSGALCLGITADT
;
A
#
# COMPACT_ATOMS: atom_id res chain seq x y z
N MET A 1 -20.59 0.12 -10.02
CA MET A 1 -20.18 -0.88 -11.04
C MET A 1 -20.54 -2.26 -10.52
N GLU A 2 -21.32 -3.06 -11.26
CA GLU A 2 -21.44 -4.50 -10.99
C GLU A 2 -20.03 -5.11 -11.18
N GLY A 3 -19.54 -5.87 -10.20
CA GLY A 3 -18.24 -6.53 -10.32
C GLY A 3 -18.24 -7.52 -11.48
N PHE A 4 -17.14 -7.61 -12.22
CA PHE A 4 -17.04 -8.50 -13.39
C PHE A 4 -17.40 -9.96 -13.03
N PRO A 5 -18.32 -10.64 -13.75
CA PRO A 5 -18.83 -11.95 -13.33
C PRO A 5 -17.74 -13.03 -13.25
N VAL A 6 -17.66 -13.76 -12.13
CA VAL A 6 -16.62 -14.79 -11.88
C VAL A 6 -16.54 -15.82 -13.00
N ALA A 7 -17.69 -16.29 -13.49
CA ALA A 7 -17.77 -17.31 -14.55
C ALA A 7 -17.25 -16.83 -15.92
N GLN A 8 -17.07 -15.52 -16.11
CA GLN A 8 -16.59 -14.91 -17.36
C GLN A 8 -15.11 -14.50 -17.28
N ARG A 9 -14.45 -14.73 -16.14
CA ARG A 9 -13.03 -14.42 -15.94
C ARG A 9 -12.17 -15.54 -16.52
N ALA A 10 -11.26 -15.19 -17.41
CA ALA A 10 -10.19 -16.06 -17.85
C ALA A 10 -9.03 -15.99 -16.86
N GLU A 11 -8.65 -17.13 -16.29
CA GLU A 11 -7.51 -17.25 -15.38
C GLU A 11 -6.19 -17.16 -16.16
N ASN A 12 -5.19 -16.50 -15.56
CA ASN A 12 -3.83 -16.32 -16.13
C ASN A 12 -3.83 -15.71 -17.54
N ALA A 13 -4.88 -14.95 -17.87
CA ALA A 13 -5.02 -14.31 -19.17
C ALA A 13 -3.93 -13.26 -19.41
N ALA A 14 -3.44 -12.65 -18.34
CA ALA A 14 -2.22 -11.85 -18.36
C ALA A 14 -1.34 -12.19 -17.16
N SER A 15 -0.11 -11.72 -17.18
CA SER A 15 0.82 -11.86 -16.05
C SER A 15 1.77 -10.67 -16.04
N VAL A 16 2.15 -10.26 -14.85
CA VAL A 16 3.07 -9.14 -14.60
C VAL A 16 4.25 -9.65 -13.80
N ARG A 17 5.43 -9.13 -14.10
CA ARG A 17 6.63 -9.35 -13.29
C ARG A 17 7.34 -8.04 -13.01
N LEU A 18 7.72 -7.88 -11.75
CA LEU A 18 8.79 -6.98 -11.36
C LEU A 18 10.06 -7.82 -11.19
N THR A 19 11.13 -7.50 -11.91
CA THR A 19 12.40 -8.24 -11.77
C THR A 19 13.16 -7.76 -10.54
N ASP A 20 14.26 -8.44 -10.22
CA ASP A 20 15.21 -8.01 -9.19
C ASP A 20 15.64 -6.54 -9.41
N SER A 21 16.10 -6.20 -10.62
CA SER A 21 16.44 -4.81 -10.99
C SER A 21 15.26 -3.83 -10.89
N GLY A 22 14.03 -4.33 -11.05
CA GLY A 22 12.82 -3.52 -10.86
C GLY A 22 12.53 -3.24 -9.38
N LEU A 23 12.75 -4.22 -8.51
CA LEU A 23 12.69 -4.03 -7.06
C LEU A 23 13.79 -3.08 -6.59
N ASP A 24 15.03 -3.27 -7.05
CA ASP A 24 16.14 -2.35 -6.78
C ASP A 24 15.81 -0.91 -7.22
N PHE A 25 15.15 -0.77 -8.38
CA PHE A 25 14.69 0.53 -8.84
C PHE A 25 13.65 1.13 -7.90
N LEU A 26 12.69 0.33 -7.41
CA LEU A 26 11.73 0.81 -6.41
C LEU A 26 12.46 1.25 -5.14
N GLU A 27 13.34 0.41 -4.58
CA GLU A 27 14.15 0.70 -3.39
C GLU A 27 14.86 2.05 -3.48
N GLN A 28 15.54 2.30 -4.61
CA GLN A 28 16.27 3.56 -4.85
C GLN A 28 15.36 4.78 -4.94
N ASN A 29 14.07 4.59 -5.23
CA ASN A 29 13.11 5.68 -5.43
C ASN A 29 12.02 5.74 -4.36
N LEU A 30 12.00 4.82 -3.38
CA LEU A 30 10.95 4.71 -2.37
C LEU A 30 10.76 6.01 -1.59
N GLY A 31 11.84 6.69 -1.21
CA GLY A 31 11.74 7.96 -0.48
C GLY A 31 11.03 9.06 -1.28
N THR A 32 11.23 9.11 -2.60
CA THR A 32 10.52 10.05 -3.48
C THR A 32 9.07 9.61 -3.72
N LEU A 33 8.83 8.32 -3.92
CA LEU A 33 7.50 7.75 -4.13
C LEU A 33 6.61 7.89 -2.89
N ALA A 34 7.17 7.69 -1.69
CA ALA A 34 6.46 7.85 -0.42
C ALA A 34 6.01 9.29 -0.21
N GLY A 35 6.85 10.28 -0.53
CA GLY A 35 6.46 11.70 -0.47
C GLY A 35 5.29 12.02 -1.40
N LEU A 36 5.31 11.49 -2.63
CA LEU A 36 4.20 11.66 -3.59
C LEU A 36 2.90 10.98 -3.14
N LEU A 37 2.98 9.76 -2.60
CA LEU A 37 1.81 9.02 -2.12
C LEU A 37 1.15 9.68 -0.91
N MET A 38 1.91 10.40 -0.09
CA MET A 38 1.40 11.11 1.07
C MET A 38 0.96 12.55 0.76
N GLY A 39 0.99 12.95 -0.52
CA GLY A 39 0.44 14.23 -0.97
C GLY A 39 1.29 15.46 -0.60
N ASP A 40 2.58 15.26 -0.29
CA ASP A 40 3.50 16.34 0.04
C ASP A 40 4.37 16.74 -1.17
N ASP A 41 4.66 18.04 -1.32
CA ASP A 41 5.37 18.65 -2.46
C ASP A 41 6.90 18.42 -2.39
N GLY A 42 7.33 17.22 -1.98
CA GLY A 42 8.74 16.80 -1.96
C GLY A 42 9.48 17.07 -0.65
N GLY A 43 8.80 17.51 0.42
CA GLY A 43 9.33 17.53 1.77
C GLY A 43 9.09 16.19 2.47
N ALA A 44 9.95 15.20 2.29
CA ALA A 44 9.71 13.84 2.80
C ALA A 44 9.90 13.66 4.32
N VAL A 45 9.85 14.76 5.10
CA VAL A 45 9.91 14.69 6.56
C VAL A 45 8.49 14.68 7.11
N LEU A 46 8.03 13.50 7.53
CA LEU A 46 6.77 13.36 8.25
C LEU A 46 6.92 13.87 9.67
N THR A 47 5.99 14.69 10.11
CA THR A 47 5.95 15.21 11.48
C THR A 47 4.77 14.63 12.25
N PHE A 48 5.00 14.18 13.49
CA PHE A 48 3.98 13.64 14.38
C PHE A 48 3.94 14.46 15.66
N GLU A 49 2.75 14.90 16.06
CA GLU A 49 2.55 15.60 17.31
C GLU A 49 2.45 14.62 18.47
N VAL A 50 3.27 14.83 19.51
CA VAL A 50 3.24 14.05 20.75
C VAL A 50 2.16 14.65 21.67
N PRO A 51 1.08 13.93 21.98
CA PRO A 51 0.02 14.47 22.82
C PRO A 51 0.47 14.59 24.29
N PRO A 52 -0.07 15.56 25.05
CA PRO A 52 0.12 15.63 26.50
C PRO A 52 -0.27 14.32 27.17
N THR A 53 0.64 13.74 27.95
CA THR A 53 0.40 12.48 28.66
C THR A 53 0.84 12.60 30.11
N SER A 54 -0.04 12.23 31.05
CA SER A 54 0.25 12.22 32.48
C SER A 54 0.23 10.80 33.03
N GLN A 55 1.24 10.43 33.80
CA GLN A 55 1.30 9.17 34.53
C GLN A 55 1.52 9.42 36.02
N SER A 56 0.74 8.74 36.87
CA SER A 56 0.91 8.79 38.31
C SER A 56 1.68 7.56 38.80
N LEU A 57 2.86 7.79 39.36
CA LEU A 57 3.69 6.79 40.03
C LEU A 57 3.53 6.93 41.55
N VAL A 58 3.88 5.87 42.29
CA VAL A 58 3.68 5.80 43.76
C VAL A 58 4.30 6.99 44.51
N VAL A 59 5.36 7.59 43.98
CA VAL A 59 6.13 8.67 44.63
C VAL A 59 6.25 9.95 43.78
N ALA A 60 5.72 9.96 42.56
CA ALA A 60 5.85 11.09 41.64
C ALA A 60 4.75 11.08 40.57
N ASN A 61 4.39 12.25 40.03
CA ASN A 61 3.62 12.36 38.79
C ASN A 61 4.55 12.79 37.67
N VAL A 62 4.41 12.18 36.49
CA VAL A 62 5.21 12.45 35.30
C VAL A 62 4.28 12.96 34.22
N ASP A 63 4.44 14.21 33.82
CA ASP A 63 3.73 14.84 32.71
C ASP A 63 4.69 14.98 31.53
N ILE A 64 4.35 14.35 30.42
CA ILE A 64 5.09 14.39 29.16
C ILE A 64 4.34 15.35 28.25
N CYS A 65 5.05 16.29 27.63
CA CYS A 65 4.44 17.34 26.82
C CYS A 65 3.34 18.13 27.56
N PRO A 66 3.63 18.66 28.76
CA PRO A 66 2.60 19.27 29.61
C PRO A 66 1.89 20.46 28.95
N ASP A 67 2.59 21.18 28.07
CA ASP A 67 2.06 22.37 27.39
C ASP A 67 1.58 22.09 25.95
N GLY A 68 1.64 20.82 25.51
CA GLY A 68 1.22 20.37 24.18
C GLY A 68 2.27 20.52 23.06
N PRO A 69 1.94 20.03 21.86
CA PRO A 69 2.78 20.16 20.66
C PRO A 69 2.96 21.61 20.24
N ASN A 70 4.20 22.00 19.96
CA ASN A 70 4.54 23.30 19.42
C ASN A 70 5.56 23.16 18.28
N PRO A 71 5.09 22.89 17.04
CA PRO A 71 5.95 22.73 15.87
C PRO A 71 6.73 23.99 15.49
N ASN A 72 6.30 25.16 15.97
CA ASN A 72 6.94 26.45 15.67
C ASN A 72 8.01 26.86 16.70
N ALA A 73 8.24 26.04 17.74
CA ALA A 73 9.32 26.27 18.68
C ALA A 73 10.70 26.08 18.01
N SER A 74 11.76 26.59 18.64
CA SER A 74 13.14 26.42 18.17
C SER A 74 14.01 25.86 19.29
N PRO A 75 14.27 24.53 19.31
CA PRO A 75 13.75 23.51 18.37
C PRO A 75 12.25 23.19 18.57
N PRO A 76 11.59 22.51 17.61
CA PRO A 76 10.20 22.04 17.74
C PRO A 76 10.00 21.23 19.02
N GLU A 77 8.93 21.53 19.74
CA GLU A 77 8.59 20.88 21.02
C GLU A 77 7.47 19.88 20.81
N CYS A 78 7.63 18.69 21.39
CA CYS A 78 6.62 17.63 21.34
C CYS A 78 6.26 17.24 19.89
N VAL A 79 7.27 17.25 19.03
CA VAL A 79 7.17 16.86 17.62
C VAL A 79 8.22 15.79 17.34
N ALA A 80 7.77 14.66 16.82
CA ALA A 80 8.61 13.62 16.24
C ALA A 80 8.68 13.80 14.73
N GLU A 81 9.83 13.46 14.14
CA GLU A 81 10.07 13.63 12.70
C GLU A 81 10.66 12.34 12.11
N VAL A 82 10.16 11.92 10.95
CA VAL A 82 10.69 10.80 10.15
C VAL A 82 11.09 11.34 8.80
N ASP A 83 12.35 11.15 8.40
CA ASP A 83 12.83 11.52 7.06
C ASP A 83 12.77 10.29 6.13
N LEU A 84 11.67 10.17 5.39
CA LEU A 84 11.48 9.09 4.42
C LEU A 84 12.32 9.27 3.15
N ALA A 85 12.72 10.49 2.78
CA ALA A 85 13.57 10.69 1.60
C ALA A 85 14.97 10.10 1.81
N SER A 86 15.46 10.18 3.05
CA SER A 86 16.78 9.65 3.42
C SER A 86 16.73 8.18 3.86
N ALA A 87 15.55 7.57 3.97
CA ALA A 87 15.40 6.17 4.38
C ALA A 87 15.98 5.21 3.31
N GLN A 88 16.79 4.25 3.76
CA GLN A 88 17.41 3.25 2.88
C GLN A 88 16.70 1.91 3.03
N LEU A 89 15.47 1.86 2.53
CA LEU A 89 14.62 0.67 2.64
C LEU A 89 14.90 -0.31 1.51
N GLN A 90 15.04 -1.59 1.87
CA GLN A 90 15.18 -2.74 1.00
C GLN A 90 13.82 -3.45 0.91
N VAL A 91 13.43 -3.87 -0.29
CA VAL A 91 12.17 -4.55 -0.60
C VAL A 91 12.49 -5.90 -1.21
N SER A 92 12.20 -6.96 -0.48
CA SER A 92 12.42 -8.33 -0.95
C SER A 92 11.11 -9.08 -1.09
N ALA A 93 10.91 -9.75 -2.22
CA ALA A 93 9.83 -10.72 -2.37
C ALA A 93 10.25 -12.06 -1.76
N ILE A 94 9.52 -12.54 -0.76
CA ILE A 94 9.82 -13.77 -0.02
C ILE A 94 8.73 -14.82 -0.28
N ASP A 95 9.17 -16.04 -0.55
CA ASP A 95 8.29 -17.20 -0.68
C ASP A 95 7.43 -17.39 0.58
N PRO A 96 6.12 -17.71 0.44
CA PRO A 96 5.45 -18.02 -0.81
C PRO A 96 4.71 -16.84 -1.44
N HIS A 97 4.55 -15.70 -0.76
CA HIS A 97 3.71 -14.57 -1.23
C HIS A 97 3.91 -13.26 -0.47
N ASN A 98 5.02 -13.14 0.25
CA ASN A 98 5.27 -11.99 1.11
C ASN A 98 6.19 -11.00 0.42
N ILE A 99 6.05 -9.73 0.79
CA ILE A 99 6.99 -8.66 0.47
C ILE A 99 7.47 -8.12 1.81
N THR A 100 8.77 -8.17 2.04
CA THR A 100 9.37 -7.65 3.27
C THR A 100 10.10 -6.36 2.97
N VAL A 101 9.78 -5.32 3.72
CA VAL A 101 10.44 -4.02 3.66
C VAL A 101 11.29 -3.85 4.90
N THR A 102 12.61 -3.75 4.75
CA THR A 102 13.56 -3.65 5.87
C THR A 102 14.59 -2.57 5.64
N GLY A 103 15.07 -1.91 6.69
CA GLY A 103 16.17 -0.95 6.57
C GLY A 103 16.15 0.15 7.62
N PRO A 104 17.16 1.03 7.64
CA PRO A 104 17.19 2.19 8.52
C PRO A 104 16.11 3.19 8.13
N LEU A 105 15.31 3.57 9.13
CA LEU A 105 14.33 4.64 9.07
C LEU A 105 14.84 5.83 9.91
N PRO A 106 15.26 6.94 9.29
CA PRO A 106 15.74 8.11 10.01
C PRO A 106 14.61 8.75 10.82
N PHE A 107 14.74 8.78 12.14
CA PHE A 107 13.76 9.29 13.09
C PHE A 107 14.42 10.25 14.10
N ARG A 108 13.72 11.30 14.52
CA ARG A 108 14.17 12.12 15.65
C ARG A 108 13.06 12.75 16.46
N ILE A 109 13.38 13.07 17.71
CA ILE A 109 12.60 13.94 18.58
C ILE A 109 13.57 15.02 19.09
N GLN A 110 13.31 16.27 18.73
CA GLN A 110 14.25 17.36 19.02
C GLN A 110 14.11 17.88 20.45
N LYS A 111 12.89 17.95 20.97
CA LYS A 111 12.62 18.36 22.34
C LYS A 111 11.30 17.79 22.84
N LEU A 112 11.39 16.95 23.87
CA LEU A 112 10.24 16.39 24.57
C LEU A 112 10.29 16.80 26.05
N PRO A 113 9.66 17.91 26.43
CA PRO A 113 9.62 18.37 27.82
C PRO A 113 8.86 17.38 28.70
N VAL A 114 9.48 17.00 29.81
CA VAL A 114 8.91 16.16 30.86
C VAL A 114 8.97 16.90 32.18
N ARG A 115 7.82 17.01 32.84
CA ARG A 115 7.65 17.60 34.16
C ARG A 115 7.41 16.48 35.17
N VAL A 116 8.29 16.37 36.15
CA VAL A 116 8.20 15.41 37.24
C VAL A 116 7.84 16.14 38.52
N THR A 117 6.69 15.83 39.09
CA THR A 117 6.25 16.35 40.38
C THR A 117 6.47 15.29 41.45
N TRP A 118 7.42 15.50 42.35
CA TRP A 118 7.76 14.57 43.41
C TRP A 118 6.94 14.78 44.68
N GLY A 119 6.64 13.70 45.41
CA GLY A 119 6.11 13.75 46.78
C GLY A 119 4.59 13.94 46.89
N ILE A 120 4.10 13.91 48.13
CA ILE A 120 2.70 14.15 48.49
C ILE A 120 2.61 15.59 49.00
N CYS A 121 1.90 16.47 48.30
CA CYS A 121 1.79 17.87 48.70
C CYS A 121 1.28 17.98 50.16
N PRO A 122 1.86 18.87 50.99
CA PRO A 122 2.50 20.15 50.61
C PRO A 122 4.03 20.13 50.44
N LEU A 123 4.70 18.97 50.46
CA LEU A 123 6.17 18.87 50.30
C LEU A 123 6.60 18.54 48.86
N CYS A 124 5.75 18.85 47.88
CA CYS A 124 6.00 18.50 46.50
C CYS A 124 7.01 19.46 45.85
N PHE A 125 7.96 18.91 45.07
CA PHE A 125 8.90 19.69 44.27
C PHE A 125 8.81 19.25 42.81
N GLU A 126 8.98 20.21 41.91
CA GLU A 126 8.86 20.01 40.46
C GLU A 126 10.24 20.06 39.82
N GLU A 127 10.52 19.10 38.96
CA GLU A 127 11.70 19.06 38.13
C GLU A 127 11.28 18.95 36.67
N THR A 128 11.90 19.74 35.80
CA THR A 128 11.69 19.64 34.35
C THR A 128 12.97 19.13 33.70
N LEU A 129 12.81 18.22 32.76
CA LEU A 129 13.89 17.72 31.91
C LEU A 129 13.38 17.64 30.47
N ASP A 130 14.31 17.66 29.53
CA ASP A 130 14.00 17.43 28.13
C ASP A 130 14.48 16.04 27.72
N ILE A 131 13.66 15.31 26.97
CA ILE A 131 14.08 14.09 26.29
C ILE A 131 14.29 14.41 24.81
N VAL A 132 15.34 13.84 24.24
CA VAL A 132 15.62 13.90 22.82
C VAL A 132 15.85 12.50 22.29
N LEU A 133 15.55 12.29 21.02
CA LEU A 133 15.91 11.08 20.28
C LEU A 133 16.70 11.52 19.05
N ASN A 134 18.00 11.29 19.05
CA ASN A 134 18.91 11.60 17.94
C ASN A 134 20.22 10.80 18.04
N GLU A 135 20.95 10.69 16.93
CA GLU A 135 22.18 9.89 16.84
C GLU A 135 23.28 10.31 17.84
N LEU A 136 23.35 11.61 18.16
CA LEU A 136 24.44 12.18 18.97
C LEU A 136 24.11 12.26 20.47
N SER A 137 22.90 11.85 20.87
CA SER A 137 22.37 12.08 22.21
C SER A 137 22.49 13.55 22.67
N THR A 138 22.41 14.50 21.72
CA THR A 138 22.64 15.92 21.96
C THR A 138 21.37 16.62 22.42
N CYS A 139 21.48 17.30 23.56
CA CYS A 139 20.40 18.09 24.14
C CYS A 139 19.92 19.24 23.23
N PRO A 140 18.67 19.73 23.45
CA PRO A 140 18.07 20.76 22.60
C PRO A 140 18.95 22.00 22.43
N GLY A 141 19.07 22.52 21.21
CA GLY A 141 19.76 23.78 20.90
C GLY A 141 21.04 23.68 20.04
N THR A 142 21.44 22.48 19.61
CA THR A 142 22.53 22.25 18.62
C THR A 142 22.05 21.33 17.50
N ASP A 143 22.91 20.97 16.53
CA ASP A 143 22.57 20.00 15.47
C ASP A 143 22.04 18.70 16.07
N GLN A 144 20.77 18.37 15.77
CA GLN A 144 20.10 17.14 16.18
C GLN A 144 19.84 16.28 14.94
N PRO A 145 20.82 15.43 14.55
CA PRO A 145 20.67 14.56 13.39
C PRO A 145 19.61 13.49 13.64
N PHE A 146 19.12 12.88 12.57
CA PHE A 146 18.22 11.73 12.68
C PHE A 146 18.96 10.51 13.22
N GLN A 147 18.29 9.73 14.07
CA GLN A 147 18.70 8.40 14.49
C GLN A 147 18.08 7.38 13.53
N ASP A 148 18.88 6.48 13.00
CA ASP A 148 18.35 5.35 12.22
C ASP A 148 17.69 4.33 13.15
N LEU A 149 16.41 4.05 12.92
CA LEU A 149 15.66 2.97 13.54
C LEU A 149 15.53 1.82 12.55
N GLY A 150 15.92 0.60 12.92
CA GLY A 150 15.70 -0.56 12.07
C GLY A 150 14.20 -0.82 11.87
N LEU A 151 13.70 -0.62 10.66
CA LEU A 151 12.33 -0.93 10.25
C LEU A 151 12.24 -2.38 9.76
N ASN A 152 11.16 -3.07 10.11
CA ASN A 152 10.74 -4.31 9.49
C ASN A 152 9.22 -4.27 9.24
N ALA A 153 8.80 -4.40 7.99
CA ALA A 153 7.39 -4.51 7.62
C ALA A 153 7.18 -5.72 6.70
N ASP A 154 6.28 -6.60 7.10
CA ASP A 154 5.89 -7.76 6.33
C ASP A 154 4.53 -7.51 5.69
N LEU A 155 4.51 -7.50 4.37
CA LEU A 155 3.30 -7.40 3.55
C LEU A 155 3.03 -8.77 2.92
N SER A 156 1.77 -9.09 2.72
CA SER A 156 1.32 -10.33 2.10
C SER A 156 0.39 -10.03 0.96
N LEU A 157 0.65 -10.61 -0.21
CA LEU A 157 -0.28 -10.56 -1.33
C LEU A 157 -1.09 -11.86 -1.33
N GLU A 158 -2.34 -11.76 -0.84
CA GLU A 158 -3.23 -12.92 -0.65
C GLU A 158 -4.49 -12.79 -1.49
N ILE A 159 -5.12 -13.90 -1.85
CA ILE A 159 -6.44 -13.87 -2.47
C ILE A 159 -7.55 -13.63 -1.45
N ASP A 160 -8.54 -12.84 -1.85
CA ASP A 160 -9.83 -12.77 -1.18
C ASP A 160 -10.58 -14.11 -1.32
N ALA A 161 -10.51 -14.92 -0.27
CA ALA A 161 -11.14 -16.23 -0.18
C ALA A 161 -12.56 -16.18 0.40
N ALA A 162 -13.09 -15.01 0.73
CA ALA A 162 -14.43 -14.88 1.30
C ALA A 162 -15.49 -14.92 0.19
N GLN A 163 -16.24 -16.02 0.11
CA GLN A 163 -17.23 -16.26 -0.96
C GLN A 163 -18.35 -15.22 -1.01
N GLN A 164 -18.60 -14.53 0.11
CA GLN A 164 -19.58 -13.45 0.19
C GLN A 164 -19.07 -12.12 -0.40
N HIS A 165 -17.77 -11.99 -0.65
CA HIS A 165 -17.19 -10.80 -1.25
C HIS A 165 -17.35 -10.84 -2.77
N THR A 166 -17.74 -9.72 -3.36
CA THR A 166 -17.83 -9.56 -4.83
C THR A 166 -16.47 -9.62 -5.53
N ARG A 167 -15.40 -9.44 -4.75
CA ARG A 167 -13.99 -9.53 -5.17
C ARG A 167 -13.37 -10.91 -4.90
N TYR A 168 -14.18 -11.91 -4.51
CA TYR A 168 -13.73 -13.30 -4.36
C TYR A 168 -12.85 -13.75 -5.54
N GLY A 169 -11.67 -14.27 -5.22
CA GLY A 169 -10.67 -14.70 -6.20
C GLY A 169 -9.66 -13.64 -6.63
N TYR A 170 -9.81 -12.36 -6.24
CA TYR A 170 -8.80 -11.34 -6.53
C TYR A 170 -7.75 -11.24 -5.42
N SER A 171 -6.53 -10.87 -5.79
CA SER A 171 -5.45 -10.60 -4.84
C SER A 171 -5.66 -9.24 -4.16
N ARG A 172 -5.34 -9.20 -2.87
CA ARG A 172 -5.31 -8.04 -1.99
C ARG A 172 -3.97 -7.97 -1.27
N LEU A 173 -3.51 -6.77 -0.96
CA LEU A 173 -2.34 -6.57 -0.11
C LEU A 173 -2.78 -6.47 1.35
N ARG A 174 -2.11 -7.19 2.25
CA ARG A 174 -2.33 -7.14 3.69
C ARG A 174 -1.03 -6.86 4.42
N ILE A 175 -1.08 -6.01 5.43
CA ILE A 175 0.03 -5.83 6.36
C ILE A 175 -0.03 -6.97 7.39
N LEU A 176 1.00 -7.82 7.44
CA LEU A 176 1.11 -8.92 8.39
C LEU A 176 1.73 -8.48 9.71
N ASP A 177 2.83 -7.75 9.60
CA ASP A 177 3.61 -7.26 10.72
C ASP A 177 4.24 -5.92 10.35
N PHE A 178 4.37 -5.06 11.35
CA PHE A 178 5.09 -3.80 11.23
C PHE A 178 5.78 -3.53 12.57
N GLY A 179 7.10 -3.37 12.53
CA GLY A 179 7.90 -3.18 13.71
C GLY A 179 9.09 -2.26 13.47
N VAL A 180 9.51 -1.61 14.54
CA VAL A 180 10.78 -0.88 14.62
C VAL A 180 11.66 -1.46 15.71
N SER A 181 12.97 -1.31 15.56
CA SER A 181 13.96 -1.85 16.49
C SER A 181 13.92 -1.12 17.84
N GLN A 182 13.44 -1.82 18.89
CA GLN A 182 13.49 -1.31 20.27
C GLN A 182 14.91 -0.94 20.73
N PRO A 183 15.96 -1.75 20.46
CA PRO A 183 17.33 -1.38 20.82
C PRO A 183 17.77 -0.05 20.21
N ASP A 184 17.38 0.24 18.97
CA ASP A 184 17.79 1.46 18.28
C ASP A 184 17.09 2.69 18.85
N ILE A 185 15.82 2.54 19.26
CA ILE A 185 15.09 3.59 19.99
C ILE A 185 15.81 3.91 21.30
N LEU A 186 16.09 2.89 22.12
CA LEU A 186 16.72 3.08 23.43
C LEU A 186 18.14 3.64 23.32
N ALA A 187 18.88 3.28 22.26
CA ALA A 187 20.21 3.81 22.01
C ALA A 187 20.20 5.30 21.62
N GLY A 188 19.14 5.77 20.94
CA GLY A 188 19.01 7.15 20.51
C GLY A 188 18.47 8.11 21.57
N ILE A 189 17.91 7.61 22.68
CA ILE A 189 17.31 8.45 23.74
C ILE A 189 18.40 9.11 24.58
N ALA A 190 18.29 10.43 24.75
CA ALA A 190 19.09 11.17 25.72
C ALA A 190 18.22 12.00 26.66
N TYR A 191 18.59 11.95 27.94
CA TYR A 191 17.93 12.66 29.03
C TYR A 191 18.72 13.92 29.37
N CYS A 192 18.11 15.07 29.12
CA CYS A 192 18.73 16.38 29.25
C CYS A 192 18.22 17.12 30.48
N GLY A 193 19.01 17.05 31.55
CA GLY A 193 18.70 17.66 32.84
C GLY A 193 18.12 16.66 33.85
N GLY A 194 18.18 17.04 35.13
CA GLY A 194 17.64 16.26 36.25
C GLY A 194 18.50 15.07 36.69
N GLY A 195 18.20 14.56 37.89
CA GLY A 195 18.74 13.32 38.43
C GLY A 195 17.62 12.32 38.62
N LEU A 196 17.16 11.71 37.52
CA LEU A 196 16.04 10.77 37.57
C LEU A 196 16.42 9.47 38.28
N THR A 197 15.46 8.90 39.01
CA THR A 197 15.59 7.54 39.54
C THR A 197 15.40 6.52 38.41
N PRO A 198 15.99 5.31 38.52
CA PRO A 198 15.80 4.26 37.53
C PRO A 198 14.33 3.96 37.23
N THR A 199 13.45 4.02 38.23
CA THR A 199 12.01 3.79 38.05
C THR A 199 11.33 4.80 37.13
N ILE A 200 11.78 6.06 37.11
CA ILE A 200 11.22 7.07 36.20
C ILE A 200 11.81 6.89 34.80
N LEU A 201 13.11 6.57 34.69
CA LEU A 201 13.74 6.26 33.41
C LEU A 201 13.03 5.09 32.73
N ASP A 202 12.77 4.00 33.47
CA ASP A 202 12.04 2.85 32.95
C ASP A 202 10.61 3.23 32.50
N ALA A 203 9.92 4.13 33.22
CA ALA A 203 8.59 4.59 32.84
C ALA A 203 8.60 5.44 31.55
N LEU A 204 9.63 6.27 31.39
CA LEU A 204 9.82 7.12 30.21
C LEU A 204 10.23 6.29 28.99
N ASP A 205 11.14 5.33 29.15
CA ASP A 205 11.51 4.38 28.09
C ASP A 205 10.27 3.61 27.61
N ASN A 206 9.45 3.11 28.53
CA ASN A 206 8.21 2.40 28.19
C ASN A 206 7.19 3.31 27.47
N PHE A 207 7.06 4.57 27.90
CA PHE A 207 6.23 5.53 27.20
C PHE A 207 6.75 5.79 25.78
N LEU A 208 8.04 6.05 25.61
CA LEU A 208 8.64 6.37 24.31
C LEU A 208 8.53 5.20 23.34
N MET A 209 8.77 3.98 23.81
CA MET A 209 8.49 2.78 23.01
C MET A 209 7.01 2.77 22.62
N GLY A 210 6.08 2.82 23.57
CA GLY A 210 4.65 2.80 23.27
C GLY A 210 4.21 3.91 22.30
N PHE A 211 4.69 5.13 22.49
CA PHE A 211 4.38 6.27 21.64
C PHE A 211 4.95 6.10 20.23
N ILE A 212 6.24 5.81 20.09
CA ILE A 212 6.88 5.64 18.78
C ILE A 212 6.23 4.49 18.02
N PHE A 213 6.02 3.34 18.66
CA PHE A 213 5.34 2.23 18.02
C PHE A 213 3.92 2.61 17.60
N ASN A 214 3.08 3.11 18.51
CA ASN A 214 1.68 3.38 18.17
C ASN A 214 1.52 4.53 17.17
N SER A 215 2.32 5.60 17.29
CA SER A 215 2.27 6.74 16.39
C SER A 215 2.80 6.38 15.02
N LEU A 216 3.95 5.72 14.94
CA LEU A 216 4.56 5.36 13.66
C LEU A 216 3.74 4.29 12.94
N VAL A 217 3.32 3.25 13.66
CA VAL A 217 2.43 2.22 13.11
C VAL A 217 1.15 2.87 12.65
N GLY A 218 0.41 3.58 13.51
CA GLY A 218 -0.89 4.14 13.14
C GLY A 218 -0.83 5.12 11.96
N SER A 219 0.20 5.96 11.91
CA SER A 219 0.35 6.95 10.83
C SER A 219 0.88 6.36 9.52
N LEU A 220 1.55 5.21 9.53
CA LEU A 220 1.99 4.54 8.31
C LEU A 220 0.99 3.48 7.85
N THR A 221 0.38 2.72 8.76
CA THR A 221 -0.59 1.68 8.42
C THR A 221 -1.94 2.27 8.03
N GLY A 222 -2.42 3.33 8.70
CA GLY A 222 -3.74 3.92 8.40
C GLY A 222 -3.85 4.42 6.95
N PRO A 223 -3.02 5.39 6.53
CA PRO A 223 -3.03 5.88 5.15
C PRO A 223 -2.69 4.80 4.12
N LEU A 224 -1.83 3.85 4.47
CA LEU A 224 -1.52 2.72 3.59
C LEU A 224 -2.74 1.80 3.43
N GLU A 225 -3.44 1.46 4.51
CA GLU A 225 -4.69 0.71 4.46
C GLU A 225 -5.73 1.46 3.62
N ASP A 226 -5.94 2.76 3.87
CA ASP A 226 -6.88 3.57 3.10
C ASP A 226 -6.52 3.63 1.61
N ALA A 227 -5.23 3.76 1.27
CA ALA A 227 -4.75 3.73 -0.11
C ALA A 227 -4.91 2.35 -0.78
N LEU A 228 -4.88 1.27 0.02
CA LEU A 228 -5.13 -0.09 -0.45
C LEU A 228 -6.62 -0.43 -0.53
N CYS A 229 -7.48 0.34 0.13
CA CYS A 229 -8.93 0.22 0.06
C CYS A 229 -9.50 0.91 -1.20
N GLN A 230 -10.59 0.35 -1.73
CA GLN A 230 -11.33 0.97 -2.81
C GLN A 230 -11.99 2.26 -2.32
N GLN A 231 -11.62 3.38 -2.93
CA GLN A 231 -12.24 4.67 -2.69
C GLN A 231 -13.64 4.71 -3.33
N ALA A 232 -14.59 5.32 -2.62
CA ALA A 232 -15.95 5.52 -3.09
C ALA A 232 -15.96 6.56 -4.23
N ASP A 233 -16.67 6.26 -5.31
CA ASP A 233 -16.83 7.17 -6.44
C ASP A 233 -18.18 7.88 -6.33
N PRO A 234 -18.22 9.17 -5.92
CA PRO A 234 -19.47 9.89 -5.75
C PRO A 234 -20.20 10.16 -7.07
N THR A 235 -19.55 9.92 -8.21
CA THR A 235 -20.19 10.04 -9.54
C THR A 235 -21.00 8.79 -9.91
N GLN A 236 -20.86 7.70 -9.16
CA GLN A 236 -21.59 6.46 -9.36
C GLN A 236 -22.68 6.25 -8.32
N ASN A 237 -23.75 5.54 -8.69
CA ASN A 237 -24.84 5.19 -7.78
C ASN A 237 -25.22 3.70 -7.95
N PRO A 238 -24.83 2.83 -7.00
CA PRO A 238 -24.15 3.13 -5.73
C PRO A 238 -22.68 3.58 -5.93
N PRO A 239 -22.12 4.36 -4.98
CA PRO A 239 -20.75 4.89 -5.07
C PRO A 239 -19.67 3.83 -4.84
N CYS A 240 -20.05 2.68 -4.28
CA CYS A 240 -19.19 1.53 -4.05
C CYS A 240 -19.61 0.32 -4.89
N PRO A 241 -18.69 -0.61 -5.18
CA PRO A 241 -19.01 -1.89 -5.82
C PRO A 241 -20.06 -2.66 -5.02
N ASP A 242 -20.82 -3.51 -5.71
CA ASP A 242 -21.83 -4.34 -5.05
C ASP A 242 -21.25 -5.16 -3.90
N GLY A 243 -22.06 -5.36 -2.86
CA GLY A 243 -21.64 -6.04 -1.64
C GLY A 243 -20.80 -5.19 -0.69
N SER A 244 -20.43 -3.96 -1.06
CA SER A 244 -19.77 -3.00 -0.18
C SER A 244 -20.58 -1.71 -0.01
N LEU A 245 -20.31 -0.97 1.06
CA LEU A 245 -20.98 0.25 1.46
C LEU A 245 -19.96 1.36 1.62
N ASP A 246 -20.35 2.58 1.25
CA ASP A 246 -19.55 3.78 1.48
C ASP A 246 -19.61 4.14 2.97
N VAL A 247 -18.45 4.07 3.62
CA VAL A 247 -18.22 4.50 5.01
C VAL A 247 -17.08 5.50 4.99
N ASP A 248 -17.44 6.78 5.09
CA ASP A 248 -16.51 7.92 5.07
C ASP A 248 -15.63 8.01 3.81
N GLY A 249 -16.20 7.73 2.63
CA GLY A 249 -15.49 7.80 1.35
C GLY A 249 -14.72 6.53 1.01
N ILE A 250 -14.77 5.50 1.86
CA ILE A 250 -14.09 4.21 1.66
C ILE A 250 -15.13 3.10 1.56
N CYS A 251 -14.98 2.23 0.56
CA CYS A 251 -15.87 1.09 0.39
C CYS A 251 -15.52 -0.03 1.38
N ARG A 252 -16.48 -0.44 2.22
CA ARG A 252 -16.33 -1.49 3.24
C ARG A 252 -17.39 -2.57 3.12
N TYR A 253 -17.10 -3.80 3.55
CA TYR A 253 -18.06 -4.91 3.59
C TYR A 253 -19.06 -4.82 4.77
N GLY A 254 -19.05 -3.71 5.51
CA GLY A 254 -19.95 -3.42 6.61
C GLY A 254 -20.32 -1.94 6.70
N ILE A 255 -20.90 -1.52 7.82
CA ILE A 255 -21.44 -0.17 8.04
C ILE A 255 -20.59 0.69 8.98
N ASN A 256 -19.56 0.12 9.59
CA ASN A 256 -18.68 0.79 10.54
C ASN A 256 -17.29 1.02 9.94
N GLU A 257 -16.59 2.03 10.42
CA GLU A 257 -15.20 2.33 10.03
C GLU A 257 -14.23 1.18 10.38
N THR A 258 -14.58 0.34 11.36
CA THR A 258 -13.77 -0.84 11.73
C THR A 258 -14.09 -2.09 10.92
N ASP A 259 -15.08 -2.04 10.03
CA ASP A 259 -15.42 -3.17 9.19
C ASP A 259 -14.39 -3.34 8.06
N GLU A 260 -14.21 -4.58 7.60
CA GLU A 260 -13.24 -4.94 6.56
C GLU A 260 -13.45 -4.11 5.30
N CYS A 261 -12.39 -3.44 4.83
CA CYS A 261 -12.49 -2.64 3.62
C CYS A 261 -12.50 -3.53 2.36
N ALA A 262 -13.23 -3.09 1.35
CA ALA A 262 -13.17 -3.69 0.03
C ALA A 262 -11.82 -3.31 -0.57
N SER A 263 -10.96 -4.31 -0.78
CA SER A 263 -9.63 -4.07 -1.34
C SER A 263 -9.74 -3.48 -2.75
N SER A 264 -8.90 -2.50 -3.04
CA SER A 264 -8.68 -2.04 -4.41
C SER A 264 -8.21 -3.22 -5.26
N VAL A 265 -8.74 -3.32 -6.47
CA VAL A 265 -8.24 -4.32 -7.41
C VAL A 265 -6.83 -3.94 -7.81
N LEU A 266 -5.87 -4.83 -7.59
CA LEU A 266 -4.53 -4.68 -8.15
C LEU A 266 -4.58 -4.98 -9.65
N GLY A 267 -4.99 -3.98 -10.41
CA GLY A 267 -5.23 -4.08 -11.84
C GLY A 267 -6.18 -2.99 -12.36
N VAL A 268 -6.90 -3.30 -13.43
CA VAL A 268 -7.81 -2.39 -14.12
C VAL A 268 -9.17 -3.06 -14.27
N ASP A 269 -10.23 -2.39 -13.85
CA ASP A 269 -11.63 -2.79 -14.04
C ASP A 269 -12.37 -1.59 -14.62
N GLY A 270 -12.92 -1.71 -15.83
CA GLY A 270 -13.47 -0.55 -16.52
C GLY A 270 -14.29 -0.85 -17.77
N ASN A 271 -15.13 0.11 -18.13
CA ASN A 271 -15.87 0.12 -19.39
C ASN A 271 -15.10 0.99 -20.42
N ILE A 272 -14.79 0.43 -21.57
CA ILE A 272 -14.22 1.17 -22.70
C ILE A 272 -15.33 1.47 -23.70
N ASP A 273 -15.69 2.74 -23.87
CA ASP A 273 -16.50 3.21 -24.99
C ASP A 273 -15.65 3.33 -26.25
N LEU A 274 -15.84 2.38 -27.18
CA LEU A 274 -15.08 2.32 -28.42
C LEU A 274 -15.56 3.33 -29.45
N ALA A 275 -16.74 3.94 -29.26
CA ALA A 275 -17.19 5.03 -30.11
C ALA A 275 -16.27 6.26 -29.99
N SER A 276 -15.75 6.52 -28.79
CA SER A 276 -14.78 7.60 -28.55
C SER A 276 -13.38 7.28 -29.10
N LEU A 277 -12.95 6.02 -28.99
CA LEU A 277 -11.64 5.56 -29.44
C LEU A 277 -11.56 5.43 -30.98
N LEU A 278 -12.63 4.95 -31.61
CA LEU A 278 -12.74 4.78 -33.06
C LEU A 278 -13.32 6.02 -33.76
N GLY A 279 -13.98 6.92 -33.03
CA GLY A 279 -14.51 8.20 -33.56
C GLY A 279 -13.43 9.10 -34.19
N ALA A 280 -12.17 8.94 -33.79
CA ALA A 280 -11.02 9.59 -34.43
C ALA A 280 -10.82 9.18 -35.91
N THR A 281 -11.38 8.05 -36.34
CA THR A 281 -11.32 7.56 -37.73
C THR A 281 -12.49 8.02 -38.59
N GLY A 282 -13.47 8.76 -38.03
CA GLY A 282 -14.67 9.23 -38.73
C GLY A 282 -15.67 8.13 -39.08
N LEU A 283 -15.43 6.90 -38.63
CA LEU A 283 -16.36 5.79 -38.75
C LEU A 283 -17.23 5.78 -37.49
N GLY A 284 -18.55 5.91 -37.64
CA GLY A 284 -19.52 5.84 -36.54
C GLY A 284 -19.63 4.43 -35.98
N ALA A 285 -18.58 3.94 -35.33
CA ALA A 285 -18.60 2.68 -34.60
C ALA A 285 -19.39 2.86 -33.30
N SER A 286 -20.35 1.98 -33.06
CA SER A 286 -21.11 1.94 -31.80
C SER A 286 -20.82 0.62 -31.09
N GLY A 287 -20.13 0.66 -29.96
CA GLY A 287 -19.89 -0.50 -29.10
C GLY A 287 -19.09 -0.10 -27.88
N ALA A 288 -19.36 -0.72 -26.74
CA ALA A 288 -18.50 -0.65 -25.57
C ALA A 288 -18.09 -2.07 -25.13
N LEU A 289 -17.00 -2.15 -24.40
CA LEU A 289 -16.46 -3.39 -23.87
C LEU A 289 -16.17 -3.20 -22.39
N ASP A 290 -16.74 -4.06 -21.56
CA ASP A 290 -16.31 -4.16 -20.17
C ASP A 290 -15.05 -5.02 -20.12
N LEU A 291 -13.97 -4.46 -19.58
CA LEU A 291 -12.67 -5.10 -19.45
C LEU A 291 -12.27 -5.23 -17.99
N LEU A 292 -11.69 -6.38 -17.68
CA LEU A 292 -11.06 -6.66 -16.40
C LEU A 292 -9.64 -7.14 -16.64
N PHE A 293 -8.71 -6.64 -15.84
CA PHE A 293 -7.42 -7.23 -15.50
C PHE A 293 -7.24 -7.11 -13.99
N ALA A 294 -7.13 -8.21 -13.26
CA ALA A 294 -7.02 -8.18 -11.81
C ALA A 294 -6.02 -9.23 -11.35
N ALA A 295 -5.11 -8.88 -10.43
CA ALA A 295 -4.30 -9.88 -9.75
C ALA A 295 -5.19 -10.96 -9.12
N GLY A 296 -4.79 -12.23 -9.24
CA GLY A 296 -5.52 -13.36 -8.63
C GLY A 296 -5.55 -14.64 -9.47
N GLY A 297 -5.05 -14.63 -10.72
CA GLY A 297 -5.07 -15.81 -11.60
C GLY A 297 -4.23 -16.98 -11.05
N GLN A 298 -4.54 -18.24 -11.38
CA GLN A 298 -3.87 -19.43 -10.82
C GLN A 298 -2.35 -19.28 -10.62
N GLY A 299 -1.93 -19.32 -9.35
CA GLY A 299 -0.52 -19.35 -8.96
C GLY A 299 0.03 -20.76 -8.82
N VAL A 300 1.28 -20.86 -8.36
CA VAL A 300 2.02 -22.12 -8.26
C VAL A 300 1.79 -22.85 -6.93
N ARG A 301 1.16 -22.17 -5.95
CA ARG A 301 0.87 -22.73 -4.63
C ARG A 301 -0.31 -23.70 -4.71
N ASP A 302 -0.14 -24.85 -4.07
CA ASP A 302 -1.21 -25.78 -3.71
C ASP A 302 -1.23 -25.86 -2.18
N ASP A 303 -2.24 -25.23 -1.57
CA ASP A 303 -2.45 -25.26 -0.11
C ASP A 303 -3.34 -26.43 0.32
N GLY A 304 -3.65 -27.36 -0.59
CA GLY A 304 -4.55 -28.48 -0.34
C GLY A 304 -6.03 -28.10 -0.27
N SER A 305 -6.38 -26.84 -0.56
CA SER A 305 -7.78 -26.39 -0.68
C SER A 305 -8.44 -26.83 -1.99
N GLY A 306 -7.66 -27.34 -2.96
CA GLY A 306 -8.12 -27.65 -4.31
C GLY A 306 -8.20 -26.43 -5.23
N HIS A 307 -7.74 -25.28 -4.77
CA HIS A 307 -7.58 -24.05 -5.55
C HIS A 307 -6.09 -23.70 -5.65
N HIS A 308 -5.66 -23.30 -6.85
CA HIS A 308 -4.35 -22.68 -7.06
C HIS A 308 -4.53 -21.18 -6.98
N TRP A 309 -4.10 -20.58 -5.88
CA TRP A 309 -4.31 -19.16 -5.63
C TRP A 309 -3.23 -18.34 -6.36
N GLY A 310 -3.64 -17.28 -7.05
CA GLY A 310 -2.80 -16.26 -7.70
C GLY A 310 -2.02 -15.37 -6.77
N ASP A 311 -1.29 -16.00 -5.88
CA ASP A 311 -0.38 -15.34 -4.97
C ASP A 311 0.84 -14.79 -5.74
N LEU A 312 1.57 -13.89 -5.08
CA LEU A 312 2.87 -13.45 -5.55
C LEU A 312 3.80 -14.67 -5.68
N ASN A 313 4.42 -14.84 -6.83
CA ASN A 313 5.38 -15.91 -7.09
C ASN A 313 6.79 -15.33 -7.15
N PRO A 314 7.56 -15.38 -6.04
CA PRO A 314 8.91 -14.87 -6.01
C PRO A 314 9.86 -15.88 -6.67
N ILE A 315 10.40 -15.52 -7.84
CA ILE A 315 11.36 -16.35 -8.57
C ILE A 315 12.57 -15.50 -8.90
N GLY A 316 13.76 -15.98 -8.55
CA GLY A 316 15.01 -15.30 -8.87
C GLY A 316 15.06 -13.88 -8.32
N GLN A 317 14.62 -13.67 -7.07
CA GLN A 317 14.50 -12.37 -6.40
C GLN A 317 13.48 -11.39 -7.01
N GLY A 318 12.90 -11.67 -8.18
CA GLY A 318 11.79 -10.90 -8.74
C GLY A 318 10.42 -11.42 -8.28
N ALA A 319 9.39 -10.62 -8.49
CA ALA A 319 8.01 -10.84 -8.07
C ALA A 319 7.09 -10.98 -9.29
N THR A 320 6.47 -12.15 -9.48
CA THR A 320 5.53 -12.40 -10.59
C THR A 320 4.11 -12.59 -10.05
N VAL A 321 3.12 -11.95 -10.68
CA VAL A 321 1.70 -12.11 -10.36
C VAL A 321 0.93 -12.45 -11.63
N ALA A 322 0.08 -13.47 -11.56
CA ALA A 322 -0.82 -13.80 -12.64
C ALA A 322 -2.16 -13.06 -12.49
N LEU A 323 -2.73 -12.64 -13.61
CA LEU A 323 -3.92 -11.81 -13.66
C LEU A 323 -5.10 -12.61 -14.22
N HIS A 324 -6.25 -12.49 -13.58
CA HIS A 324 -7.53 -12.72 -14.24
C HIS A 324 -7.75 -11.64 -15.28
N ALA A 325 -8.37 -12.01 -16.41
CA ALA A 325 -8.90 -11.02 -17.33
C ALA A 325 -10.32 -11.35 -17.79
N GLY A 326 -11.07 -10.32 -18.12
CA GLY A 326 -12.45 -10.40 -18.54
C GLY A 326 -12.70 -9.48 -19.73
N ALA A 327 -13.58 -9.91 -20.63
CA ALA A 327 -14.07 -9.09 -21.72
C ALA A 327 -15.54 -9.45 -21.99
N GLU A 328 -16.46 -8.51 -21.78
CA GLU A 328 -17.88 -8.68 -22.07
C GLU A 328 -18.41 -7.57 -22.99
N PRO A 329 -19.25 -7.93 -23.99
CA PRO A 329 -19.81 -6.96 -24.92
C PRO A 329 -20.93 -6.14 -24.27
N THR A 330 -20.81 -4.81 -24.31
CA THR A 330 -21.77 -3.91 -23.65
C THR A 330 -22.22 -2.79 -24.59
N PRO A 331 -23.45 -2.81 -25.13
CA PRO A 331 -24.36 -3.94 -25.20
C PRO A 331 -23.92 -4.97 -26.25
N ALA A 332 -24.32 -6.24 -26.09
CA ALA A 332 -24.28 -7.20 -27.19
C ALA A 332 -25.24 -6.74 -28.30
N THR A 333 -24.73 -6.61 -29.53
CA THR A 333 -25.51 -6.05 -30.64
C THR A 333 -26.00 -7.14 -31.58
N GLY A 334 -27.19 -6.96 -32.16
CA GLY A 334 -27.70 -7.82 -33.23
C GLY A 334 -27.25 -7.40 -34.64
N CYS A 335 -26.38 -6.38 -34.76
CA CYS A 335 -25.96 -5.85 -36.07
C CYS A 335 -24.90 -6.73 -36.75
N VAL A 336 -24.19 -7.55 -35.98
CA VAL A 336 -23.37 -8.65 -36.48
C VAL A 336 -23.97 -10.00 -36.09
N PRO A 337 -23.79 -11.07 -36.89
CA PRO A 337 -24.04 -12.42 -36.41
C PRO A 337 -23.15 -12.69 -35.19
N LEU A 338 -23.76 -13.00 -34.04
CA LEU A 338 -23.02 -13.29 -32.81
C LEU A 338 -22.11 -14.49 -33.03
N ALA A 339 -20.83 -14.32 -32.73
CA ALA A 339 -19.85 -15.40 -32.72
C ALA A 339 -19.82 -16.04 -31.32
N GLU A 340 -19.86 -17.37 -31.27
CA GLU A 340 -19.69 -18.09 -30.01
C GLU A 340 -18.23 -17.98 -29.55
N ALA A 341 -18.03 -17.50 -28.32
CA ALA A 341 -16.74 -17.48 -27.64
C ALA A 341 -16.86 -18.27 -26.34
N THR A 342 -15.88 -19.11 -26.06
CA THR A 342 -15.74 -19.76 -24.76
C THR A 342 -14.59 -19.12 -24.01
N VAL A 343 -14.78 -18.90 -22.70
CA VAL A 343 -13.73 -18.36 -21.84
C VAL A 343 -12.54 -19.33 -21.88
N PRO A 344 -11.33 -18.87 -22.24
CA PRO A 344 -10.17 -19.75 -22.31
C PRO A 344 -9.75 -20.22 -20.92
N LEU A 345 -9.38 -21.50 -20.82
CA LEU A 345 -8.94 -22.15 -19.58
C LEU A 345 -7.49 -22.64 -19.70
N GLY A 346 -6.82 -22.82 -18.54
CA GLY A 346 -5.49 -23.43 -18.46
C GLY A 346 -4.43 -22.65 -19.23
N ILE A 347 -4.42 -21.32 -19.07
CA ILE A 347 -3.40 -20.46 -19.67
C ILE A 347 -2.15 -20.51 -18.77
N PRO A 348 -0.99 -20.94 -19.30
CA PRO A 348 0.25 -20.93 -18.51
C PRO A 348 0.85 -19.52 -18.45
N VAL A 349 1.55 -19.23 -17.36
CA VAL A 349 2.47 -18.07 -17.30
C VAL A 349 3.68 -18.39 -18.18
N PRO A 350 4.10 -17.51 -19.10
CA PRO A 350 5.25 -17.77 -19.96
C PRO A 350 6.56 -17.85 -19.17
N ASP A 351 7.42 -18.81 -19.52
CA ASP A 351 8.73 -19.00 -18.87
C ASP A 351 9.65 -17.78 -19.05
N GLU A 352 9.50 -17.05 -20.17
CA GLU A 352 10.24 -15.80 -20.44
C GLU A 352 9.93 -14.72 -19.40
N LEU A 353 8.71 -14.74 -18.85
CA LEU A 353 8.29 -13.84 -17.79
C LEU A 353 8.77 -14.29 -16.41
N LEU A 354 9.50 -15.40 -16.27
CA LEU A 354 10.03 -15.84 -14.98
C LEU A 354 11.53 -15.50 -14.81
N GLY A 355 12.18 -15.03 -15.87
CA GLY A 355 13.59 -14.61 -15.83
C GLY A 355 13.79 -13.15 -15.43
N ASN A 356 15.02 -12.82 -15.00
CA ASN A 356 15.50 -11.42 -14.86
C ASN A 356 16.20 -10.91 -16.12
N THR A 357 16.39 -11.77 -17.13
CA THR A 357 17.13 -11.45 -18.34
C THR A 357 16.36 -11.92 -19.55
N LEU A 358 16.40 -11.14 -20.62
CA LEU A 358 15.88 -11.54 -21.91
C LEU A 358 17.04 -11.84 -22.87
N PRO A 359 16.89 -12.84 -23.77
CA PRO A 359 17.82 -13.01 -24.88
C PRO A 359 17.97 -11.69 -25.66
N ASP A 360 19.19 -11.37 -26.06
CA ASP A 360 19.54 -10.14 -26.79
C ASP A 360 19.25 -8.82 -26.04
N TRP A 361 19.08 -8.86 -24.71
CA TRP A 361 19.01 -7.63 -23.91
C TRP A 361 20.33 -6.84 -24.01
N PRO A 362 20.29 -5.49 -24.15
CA PRO A 362 21.51 -4.70 -24.23
C PRO A 362 22.43 -4.95 -23.03
N SER A 363 23.66 -5.38 -23.30
CA SER A 363 24.62 -5.79 -22.25
C SER A 363 25.10 -4.63 -21.37
N ASN A 364 24.74 -3.40 -21.69
CA ASN A 364 25.06 -2.19 -20.95
C ASN A 364 23.91 -1.71 -20.05
N LEU A 365 22.84 -2.50 -19.91
CA LEU A 365 21.68 -2.23 -19.06
C LEU A 365 21.45 -3.42 -18.12
N ASP A 366 20.97 -3.15 -16.91
CA ASP A 366 20.85 -4.12 -15.80
C ASP A 366 19.71 -5.15 -15.96
N GLY A 367 19.22 -5.36 -17.19
CA GLY A 367 18.03 -6.18 -17.48
C GLY A 367 16.73 -5.37 -17.54
N PRO A 368 15.61 -6.01 -17.91
CA PRO A 368 14.29 -5.39 -17.84
C PRO A 368 13.85 -5.22 -16.38
N HIS A 369 13.38 -4.03 -15.98
CA HIS A 369 12.78 -3.83 -14.65
C HIS A 369 11.38 -4.46 -14.54
N PHE A 370 10.62 -4.45 -15.64
CA PHE A 370 9.21 -4.83 -15.68
C PHE A 370 8.95 -5.76 -16.87
N GLY A 371 8.14 -6.78 -16.63
CA GLY A 371 7.62 -7.69 -17.64
C GLY A 371 6.10 -7.72 -17.63
N PHE A 372 5.52 -7.84 -18.82
CA PHE A 372 4.09 -8.07 -19.00
C PHE A 372 3.88 -9.12 -20.09
N ALA A 373 3.01 -10.09 -19.82
CA ALA A 373 2.57 -11.07 -20.78
C ALA A 373 1.06 -11.03 -20.92
N LEU A 374 0.57 -11.18 -22.15
CA LEU A 374 -0.84 -11.27 -22.48
C LEU A 374 -1.07 -12.49 -23.37
N SER A 375 -2.03 -13.32 -22.97
CA SER A 375 -2.31 -14.57 -23.66
C SER A 375 -3.00 -14.33 -24.99
N GLU A 376 -2.48 -14.94 -26.06
CA GLU A 376 -3.13 -14.95 -27.36
C GLU A 376 -4.53 -15.59 -27.29
N ARG A 377 -4.71 -16.63 -26.47
CA ARG A 377 -6.01 -17.27 -26.27
C ARG A 377 -7.04 -16.29 -25.70
N PHE A 378 -6.62 -15.46 -24.74
CA PHE A 378 -7.46 -14.42 -24.19
C PHE A 378 -7.68 -13.27 -25.17
N LEU A 379 -6.65 -12.83 -25.89
CA LEU A 379 -6.80 -11.82 -26.94
C LEU A 379 -7.81 -12.24 -28.00
N ASN A 380 -7.78 -13.49 -28.45
CA ASN A 380 -8.77 -14.01 -29.38
C ASN A 380 -10.18 -13.98 -28.79
N TYR A 381 -10.36 -14.40 -27.53
CA TYR A 381 -11.63 -14.27 -26.81
C TYR A 381 -12.12 -12.83 -26.75
N ALA A 382 -11.28 -11.90 -26.28
CA ALA A 382 -11.61 -10.49 -26.14
C ALA A 382 -11.93 -9.82 -27.49
N LEU A 383 -11.23 -10.18 -28.57
CA LEU A 383 -11.52 -9.69 -29.92
C LEU A 383 -12.85 -10.23 -30.47
N ILE A 384 -13.23 -11.46 -30.12
CA ILE A 384 -14.56 -11.98 -30.47
C ILE A 384 -15.65 -11.23 -29.69
N GLN A 385 -15.43 -10.93 -28.40
CA GLN A 385 -16.38 -10.14 -27.62
C GLN A 385 -16.49 -8.70 -28.11
N LEU A 386 -15.36 -8.10 -28.51
CA LEU A 386 -15.33 -6.82 -29.20
C LEU A 386 -16.12 -6.84 -30.51
N TYR A 387 -16.02 -7.93 -31.28
CA TYR A 387 -16.84 -8.11 -32.46
C TYR A 387 -18.33 -8.20 -32.10
N ASN A 388 -18.69 -9.00 -31.08
CA ASN A 388 -20.07 -9.16 -30.60
C ASN A 388 -20.68 -7.87 -30.02
N SER A 389 -19.85 -6.95 -29.51
CA SER A 389 -20.29 -5.63 -29.06
C SER A 389 -20.65 -4.67 -30.20
N GLY A 390 -20.53 -5.12 -31.45
CA GLY A 390 -20.85 -4.31 -32.62
C GLY A 390 -19.78 -3.28 -32.95
N ALA A 391 -18.54 -3.44 -32.47
CA ALA A 391 -17.44 -2.52 -32.77
C ALA A 391 -17.19 -2.34 -34.28
N LEU A 392 -17.55 -3.34 -35.11
CA LEU A 392 -17.47 -3.28 -36.57
C LEU A 392 -18.76 -2.77 -37.25
N CYS A 393 -19.80 -2.44 -36.48
CA CYS A 393 -21.04 -1.91 -37.01
C CYS A 393 -20.83 -0.44 -37.36
N LEU A 394 -20.74 -0.17 -38.66
CA LEU A 394 -20.66 1.17 -39.21
C LEU A 394 -22.05 1.81 -39.17
N GLY A 395 -22.22 2.83 -38.34
CA GLY A 395 -23.32 3.77 -38.44
C GLY A 395 -23.12 4.64 -39.68
N ILE A 396 -23.84 4.35 -40.77
CA ILE A 396 -23.98 5.31 -41.86
C ILE A 396 -24.99 6.35 -41.39
N THR A 397 -24.53 7.42 -40.76
CA THR A 397 -25.35 8.61 -40.58
C THR A 397 -25.34 9.35 -41.91
N ALA A 398 -26.48 9.33 -42.61
CA ALA A 398 -26.72 10.27 -43.68
C ALA A 398 -26.96 11.64 -43.03
N ASP A 399 -25.95 12.51 -43.05
CA ASP A 399 -26.17 13.93 -42.77
C ASP A 399 -27.17 14.47 -43.81
N THR A 400 -28.32 14.95 -43.34
CA THR A 400 -29.26 15.79 -44.11
C THR A 400 -29.41 17.16 -43.46
#